data_AF-A0A931Z227-F1
#
_entry.id   AF-A0A931Z227-F1
#
_cell.length_a   1.000
_cell.length_b   1.000
_cell.length_c   1.000
_cell.angle_alpha   90.00
_cell.angle_beta   90.00
_cell.angle_gamma   90.00
#
_symmetry.space_group_name_H-M   'P 1'
#
loop_
_entity.id
_entity.type
_entity.pdbx_description
1 polymer ?
#
loop_
_entity_poly.entity_id
_entity_poly.type
_entity_poly.pdbx_seq_one_letter_code
_entity_poly.pdbx_strand_id
1 'polypeptide(L)'
;YSVAVKEWNDDIVFVRRVVPGAADRSYGIQVARLAGLPLGVIERAKTILENLESDEVSVTLPAPQAKPKKKITVAPADDSQLNLL
;
A
#
# COMPACT_ATOMS: atom_id res chain seq x y z
N TYR A 1 -2.43 17.75 4.04
CA TYR A 1 -3.35 17.02 4.92
C TYR A 1 -2.95 15.57 4.88
N SER A 2 -2.84 14.92 6.03
CA SER A 2 -2.44 13.52 6.19
C SER A 2 -3.42 12.80 7.13
N VAL A 3 -3.47 11.47 7.07
CA VAL A 3 -4.28 10.67 8.01
C VAL A 3 -3.48 10.46 9.28
N ALA A 4 -4.08 10.68 10.44
CA ALA A 4 -3.41 10.41 11.71
C ALA A 4 -3.25 8.89 11.94
N VAL A 5 -2.09 8.49 12.47
CA VAL A 5 -1.71 7.10 12.72
C VAL A 5 -1.23 6.97 14.15
N LYS A 6 -1.53 5.84 14.80
CA LYS A 6 -0.94 5.44 16.08
C LYS A 6 -0.12 4.18 15.90
N GLU A 7 1.13 4.19 16.38
CA GLU A 7 2.03 3.04 16.36
C GLU A 7 1.95 2.29 17.71
N TRP A 8 1.93 0.95 17.67
CA TRP A 8 1.96 0.08 18.84
C TRP A 8 2.62 -1.26 18.50
N ASN A 9 3.74 -1.60 19.16
CA ASN A 9 4.46 -2.88 19.01
C ASN A 9 4.55 -3.38 17.55
N ASP A 10 5.15 -2.58 16.67
CA ASP A 10 5.30 -2.83 15.23
C ASP A 10 4.01 -2.79 14.39
N ASP A 11 2.83 -2.71 15.00
CA ASP A 11 1.54 -2.50 14.34
C ASP A 11 1.14 -1.02 14.31
N ILE A 12 0.30 -0.69 13.32
CA ILE A 12 -0.23 0.67 13.14
C ILE A 12 -1.74 0.65 13.09
N VAL A 13 -2.34 1.66 13.72
CA VAL A 13 -3.77 1.91 13.69
C VAL A 13 -4.02 3.24 13.01
N PHE A 14 -4.67 3.19 11.85
CA PHE A 14 -5.15 4.38 11.17
C PHE A 14 -6.38 4.91 11.90
N VAL A 15 -6.29 6.13 12.41
CA VAL A 15 -7.48 6.79 12.96
C VAL A 15 -8.24 7.46 11.84
N ARG A 16 -9.57 7.51 11.93
CA ARG A 16 -10.45 8.14 10.93
C ARG A 16 -10.44 9.67 11.04
N ARG A 17 -9.25 10.26 11.18
CA ARG A 17 -9.04 11.70 11.33
C ARG A 17 -7.97 12.17 10.37
N VAL A 18 -8.30 13.20 9.61
CA VAL A 18 -7.38 13.92 8.73
C VAL A 18 -6.83 15.12 9.49
N VAL A 19 -5.50 15.28 9.47
CA VAL A 19 -4.78 16.38 10.12
C VAL A 19 -4.10 17.26 9.08
N PRO A 20 -4.02 18.59 9.29
CA PRO A 20 -3.22 19.46 8.44
C PRO A 20 -1.73 19.12 8.62
N GLY A 21 -0.96 19.23 7.55
CA GLY A 21 0.45 18.82 7.51
C GLY A 21 0.76 17.74 6.47
N ALA A 22 2.07 17.48 6.31
CA ALA A 22 2.57 16.34 5.57
C ALA A 22 2.49 15.07 6.44
N ALA A 23 2.71 13.89 5.85
CA ALA A 23 2.88 12.68 6.62
C ALA A 23 4.31 12.63 7.16
N ASP A 24 4.49 12.33 8.44
CA ASP A 24 5.82 12.25 9.07
C ASP A 24 6.60 11.01 8.60
N ARG A 25 5.88 9.92 8.24
CA ARG A 25 6.45 8.63 7.83
C ARG A 25 5.58 7.95 6.78
N SER A 26 6.22 7.10 5.97
CA SER A 26 5.54 6.24 5.00
C SER A 26 5.30 4.85 5.57
N TYR A 27 4.04 4.41 5.60
CA TYR A 27 3.62 3.15 6.23
C TYR A 27 3.32 2.01 5.23
N GLY A 28 3.92 2.06 4.04
CA GLY A 28 3.58 1.15 2.95
C GLY A 28 3.84 -0.32 3.27
N ILE A 29 4.95 -0.64 3.95
CA ILE A 29 5.31 -2.01 4.33
C ILE A 29 4.31 -2.56 5.38
N GLN A 30 3.88 -1.72 6.31
CA GLN A 30 2.89 -2.06 7.33
C GLN A 30 1.51 -2.31 6.71
N VAL A 31 1.09 -1.47 5.75
CA VAL A 31 -0.16 -1.68 4.98
C VAL A 31 -0.09 -2.97 4.17
N ALA A 32 1.04 -3.26 3.53
CA ALA A 32 1.27 -4.51 2.81
C ALA A 32 1.15 -5.74 3.72
N ARG A 33 1.63 -5.66 4.96
CA ARG A 33 1.44 -6.72 5.96
C ARG A 33 -0.02 -6.87 6.35
N LEU A 34 -0.74 -5.77 6.61
CA LEU A 34 -2.18 -5.79 6.90
C LEU A 34 -3.02 -6.33 5.72
N ALA A 35 -2.56 -6.10 4.49
CA ALA A 35 -3.17 -6.64 3.27
C ALA A 35 -2.89 -8.14 3.04
N GLY A 36 -2.09 -8.77 3.92
CA GLY A 36 -1.80 -10.20 3.86
C GLY A 36 -0.78 -10.59 2.78
N LEU A 37 0.14 -9.68 2.40
CA LEU A 37 1.22 -10.05 1.49
C LEU A 37 2.15 -11.10 2.14
N PRO A 38 2.78 -12.00 1.35
CA PRO A 38 3.67 -13.03 1.88
C PRO A 38 4.84 -12.44 2.67
N LEU A 39 5.21 -13.08 3.79
CA LEU A 39 6.27 -12.60 4.69
C LEU A 39 7.61 -12.39 3.97
N GLY A 40 8.01 -13.29 3.07
CA GLY A 40 9.24 -13.13 2.30
C GLY A 40 9.26 -11.88 1.39
N VAL A 41 8.10 -11.37 0.98
CA VAL A 41 8.00 -10.09 0.25
C VAL A 41 8.20 -8.92 1.20
N ILE A 42 7.59 -8.99 2.39
CA ILE A 42 7.71 -7.96 3.44
C ILE A 42 9.17 -7.85 3.92
N GLU A 43 9.83 -8.97 4.18
CA GLU A 43 11.23 -9.02 4.60
C GLU A 43 12.15 -8.42 3.54
N ARG A 44 12.00 -8.83 2.27
CA ARG A 44 12.79 -8.25 1.17
C ARG A 44 12.57 -6.75 1.05
N ALA A 45 11.33 -6.28 1.18
CA ALA A 45 11.03 -4.85 1.13
C ALA A 45 11.70 -4.09 2.27
N LYS A 46 11.77 -4.66 3.48
CA LYS A 46 12.52 -4.08 4.61
C LYS A 46 14.01 -4.00 4.33
N THR A 47 14.63 -5.07 3.85
CA THR A 47 16.06 -5.06 3.49
C THR A 47 16.37 -4.01 2.42
N ILE A 48 15.50 -3.88 1.41
CA ILE A 48 15.66 -2.83 0.39
C ILE A 48 15.50 -1.44 1.01
N LEU A 49 14.54 -1.24 1.93
CA LEU A 49 14.36 0.03 2.63
C LEU A 49 15.60 0.40 3.45
N GLU A 50 16.15 -0.54 4.23
CA GLU A 50 17.36 -0.31 5.02
C GLU A 50 18.55 0.10 4.13
N ASN A 51 18.71 -0.55 2.97
CA ASN A 51 19.75 -0.18 2.01
C ASN A 51 19.50 1.22 1.43
N LEU A 52 18.24 1.57 1.11
CA LEU A 52 17.87 2.89 0.57
C LEU A 52 18.03 4.03 1.58
N GLU A 53 17.82 3.76 2.86
CA GLU A 53 18.03 4.76 3.92
C GLU A 53 19.52 4.93 4.26
N SER A 54 20.33 3.89 3.99
CA SER A 54 21.78 3.91 4.23
C SER A 54 22.56 4.54 3.07
N ASP A 55 22.14 4.30 1.83
CA ASP A 55 22.72 4.88 0.62
C ASP A 55 21.79 6.01 0.12
N GLU A 56 22.13 7.29 0.30
CA GLU A 56 21.34 8.45 -0.15
C GLU A 56 21.14 8.55 -1.71
N VAL A 57 21.22 7.46 -2.46
CA VAL A 57 21.39 7.48 -3.92
C VAL A 57 20.39 6.58 -4.65
N SER A 58 19.58 7.24 -5.48
CA SER A 58 18.76 6.75 -6.59
C SER A 58 18.88 5.26 -6.95
N VAL A 59 17.97 4.44 -6.44
CA VAL A 59 17.80 3.07 -6.92
C VAL A 59 16.88 3.06 -8.14
N THR A 60 17.42 2.62 -9.27
CA THR A 60 16.59 2.15 -10.39
C THR A 60 16.00 0.81 -9.99
N LEU A 61 14.79 0.83 -9.42
CA LEU A 61 14.06 -0.39 -9.10
C LEU A 61 13.71 -1.11 -10.42
N PRO A 62 14.05 -2.40 -10.58
CA PRO A 62 13.54 -3.17 -11.70
C PRO A 62 12.01 -3.23 -11.57
N ALA A 63 11.32 -2.76 -12.61
CA ALA A 63 9.87 -2.69 -12.63
C ALA A 63 9.27 -4.04 -12.20
N PRO A 64 8.22 -4.05 -11.35
CA PRO A 64 7.60 -5.29 -10.91
C PRO A 64 7.15 -6.07 -12.14
N GLN A 65 7.76 -7.23 -12.38
CA GLN A 65 7.33 -8.17 -13.41
C GLN A 65 6.07 -8.91 -12.94
N ALA A 66 5.03 -8.16 -12.60
CA ALA A 66 3.70 -8.71 -12.51
C ALA A 66 3.27 -9.02 -13.95
N LYS A 67 3.43 -10.29 -14.38
CA LYS A 67 2.79 -10.76 -15.61
C LYS A 67 1.30 -10.43 -15.46
N PRO A 68 0.71 -9.56 -16.30
CA PRO A 68 -0.68 -9.18 -16.15
C PRO A 68 -1.52 -10.45 -16.33
N LYS A 69 -2.09 -10.96 -15.24
CA LYS A 69 -3.12 -11.99 -15.34
C LYS A 69 -4.30 -11.34 -16.08
N LYS A 70 -4.75 -12.02 -17.14
CA LYS A 70 -5.77 -11.63 -18.12
C LYS A 70 -6.81 -10.67 -17.55
N LYS A 71 -7.11 -9.61 -18.32
CA LYS A 71 -8.25 -8.70 -18.13
C LYS A 71 -9.45 -9.49 -17.63
N ILE A 72 -9.94 -9.17 -16.43
CA ILE A 72 -11.30 -9.53 -16.04
C ILE A 72 -12.19 -8.74 -17.01
N THR A 73 -12.67 -9.40 -18.06
CA THR A 73 -13.76 -8.87 -18.87
C THR A 73 -14.99 -8.89 -17.97
N VAL A 74 -15.26 -7.79 -17.30
CA VAL A 74 -16.59 -7.55 -16.74
C VAL A 74 -17.49 -7.43 -17.96
N ALA A 75 -18.27 -8.48 -18.23
CA ALA A 75 -19.42 -8.35 -19.11
C ALA A 75 -20.32 -7.24 -18.53
N PRO A 76 -20.90 -6.36 -19.34
CA PRO A 76 -21.83 -5.36 -18.85
C PRO A 76 -23.04 -6.12 -18.31
N ALA A 77 -23.09 -6.30 -16.99
CA ALA A 77 -24.27 -6.80 -16.31
C ALA A 77 -25.27 -5.65 -16.29
N ASP A 78 -26.28 -5.78 -17.14
CA ASP A 78 -27.58 -5.12 -17.18
C ASP A 78 -27.76 -3.90 -16.24
N ASP A 79 -27.81 -2.72 -16.87
CA ASP A 79 -28.25 -1.43 -16.31
C ASP A 79 -29.76 -1.43 -15.94
N SER A 80 -30.24 -2.43 -15.21
CA SER A 80 -31.65 -2.51 -14.78
C SER A 80 -31.86 -2.29 -13.28
N GLN A 81 -30.86 -1.79 -12.54
CA GLN A 81 -30.95 -1.57 -11.09
C GLN A 81 -30.84 -0.11 -10.64
N LEU A 82 -31.24 0.85 -11.49
CA LEU A 82 -31.49 2.23 -11.06
C LEU A 82 -32.87 2.71 -11.51
N ASN A 83 -33.90 1.94 -11.17
CA ASN A 83 -35.27 2.47 -11.19
C ASN A 83 -36.09 1.86 -10.05
N LEU A 84 -35.85 2.33 -8.82
CA LEU A 84 -36.89 2.45 -7.82
C LEU A 84 -36.45 3.41 -6.70
N LEU A 85 -37.22 4.51 -6.60
CA LEU A 85 -37.16 5.65 -5.64
C LEU A 85 -36.22 6.80 -6.00
#